data_AF-A0A2N3IJ70-F1
#
_entry.id   AF-A0A2N3IJ70-F1
#
_cell.length_a   1.000
_cell.length_b   1.000
_cell.length_c   1.000
_cell.angle_alpha   90.00
_cell.angle_beta   90.00
_cell.angle_gamma   90.00
#
_symmetry.space_group_name_H-M   'P 1'
#
loop_
_entity.id
_entity.type
_entity.pdbx_description
1 polymer ?
#
loop_
_entity_poly.entity_id
_entity_poly.type
_entity_poly.pdbx_seq_one_letter_code
_entity_poly.pdbx_strand_id
1 'polypeptide(L)'
;MKKCFAILLLTAIGFCASAQAPRIHFKYPLRVFKAGEHEISWKVEGSKIKRVYLERFVPPNQTEMVEDNLPFEGSRKVFFNKGVKYKIVAETKKEVRHIISQTRFEELQIRKFQANTKTIKEGEDVELSWEISPTIFSEANIVNGDKVVGKNLPDSYTLKVRPDTSGYYTLIASIKNTDIKLRDSIWIEVKPIFYFSVQPFVTSQDSLRLEWKMNNLKNIQIYSTNTLLSEDDLQKASFP
;
A
#
# COMPACT_ATOMS: atom_id res chain seq x y z
N MET A 1 63.00 29.61 -74.15
CA MET A 1 61.67 28.94 -74.10
C MET A 1 61.72 27.76 -73.13
N LYS A 2 61.23 27.93 -71.91
CA LYS A 2 60.93 26.83 -70.98
C LYS A 2 59.61 27.18 -70.29
N LYS A 3 58.53 26.51 -70.65
CA LYS A 3 57.21 26.63 -70.01
C LYS A 3 57.11 25.52 -68.97
N CYS A 4 57.13 25.88 -67.68
CA CYS A 4 56.78 24.98 -66.59
C CYS A 4 55.27 24.78 -66.56
N PHE A 5 54.82 23.53 -66.70
CA PHE A 5 53.46 23.10 -66.40
C PHE A 5 53.39 22.74 -64.92
N ALA A 6 52.62 23.50 -64.14
CA ALA A 6 52.27 23.13 -62.78
C ALA A 6 50.98 22.31 -62.82
N ILE A 7 51.09 21.02 -62.50
CA ILE A 7 49.94 20.13 -62.30
C ILE A 7 49.41 20.35 -60.88
N LEU A 8 48.21 20.91 -60.78
CA LEU A 8 47.52 21.11 -59.51
C LEU A 8 46.79 19.81 -59.13
N LEU A 9 47.37 19.02 -58.23
CA LEU A 9 46.72 17.83 -57.68
C LEU A 9 45.68 18.27 -56.64
N LEU A 10 44.39 18.24 -56.99
CA LEU A 10 43.29 18.39 -56.04
C LEU A 10 43.15 17.07 -55.26
N THR A 11 43.69 17.03 -54.03
CA THR A 11 43.38 15.98 -53.06
C THR A 11 41.99 16.24 -52.47
N ALA A 12 40.99 15.54 -52.99
CA ALA A 12 39.69 15.44 -52.34
C ALA A 12 39.86 14.68 -51.01
N ILE A 13 40.02 15.43 -49.92
CA ILE A 13 39.91 14.88 -48.56
C ILE A 13 38.44 14.56 -48.34
N GLY A 14 38.05 13.34 -48.69
CA GLY A 14 36.77 12.78 -48.30
C GLY A 14 36.72 12.71 -46.78
N PHE A 15 35.98 13.63 -46.16
CA PHE A 15 35.56 13.49 -44.77
C PHE A 15 34.73 12.20 -44.69
N CYS A 16 35.39 11.12 -44.30
CA CYS A 16 34.74 9.88 -43.94
C CYS A 16 33.95 10.19 -42.66
N ALA A 17 32.70 10.62 -42.80
CA ALA A 17 31.81 10.84 -41.67
C ALA A 17 31.77 9.54 -40.86
N SER A 18 32.42 9.56 -39.70
CA SER A 18 32.48 8.42 -38.81
C SER A 18 31.04 8.06 -38.46
N ALA A 19 30.64 6.82 -38.75
CA ALA A 19 29.29 6.36 -38.47
C ALA A 19 29.07 6.44 -36.96
N GLN A 20 28.17 7.33 -36.53
CA GLN A 20 27.86 7.49 -35.13
C GLN A 20 27.09 6.24 -34.65
N ALA A 21 27.61 5.60 -33.60
CA ALA A 21 26.99 4.44 -32.96
C ALA A 21 25.57 4.79 -32.46
N PRO A 22 24.62 3.83 -32.45
CA PRO A 22 23.28 4.08 -31.96
C PRO A 22 23.28 4.51 -30.50
N ARG A 23 22.57 5.58 -30.21
CA ARG A 23 22.24 6.04 -28.86
C ARG A 23 20.77 5.80 -28.62
N ILE A 24 20.45 5.24 -27.47
CA ILE A 24 19.07 4.94 -27.08
C ILE A 24 18.77 5.75 -25.82
N HIS A 25 17.68 6.51 -25.87
CA HIS A 25 17.03 7.07 -24.70
C HIS A 25 15.76 6.26 -24.47
N PHE A 26 15.65 5.59 -23.32
CA PHE A 26 14.50 4.76 -22.98
C PHE A 26 13.94 5.17 -21.62
N LYS A 27 12.73 5.73 -21.62
CA LYS A 27 11.99 6.10 -20.41
C LYS A 27 10.96 5.02 -20.11
N TYR A 28 10.90 4.62 -18.85
CA TYR A 28 10.02 3.59 -18.33
C TYR A 28 9.77 3.87 -16.84
N PRO A 29 8.68 3.34 -16.25
CA PRO A 29 8.46 3.48 -14.81
C PRO A 29 9.58 2.79 -14.03
N LEU A 30 10.25 3.51 -13.13
CA LEU A 30 11.27 2.92 -12.26
C LEU A 30 10.66 2.00 -11.20
N ARG A 31 9.41 2.27 -10.80
CA ARG A 31 8.66 1.49 -9.80
C ARG A 31 7.23 1.27 -10.30
N VAL A 32 6.73 0.06 -10.07
CA VAL A 32 5.35 -0.35 -10.36
C VAL A 32 4.80 -1.02 -9.12
N PHE A 33 3.63 -0.58 -8.68
CA PHE A 33 3.01 -1.02 -7.42
C PHE A 33 1.85 -2.00 -7.59
N LYS A 34 1.35 -2.11 -8.81
CA LYS A 34 0.26 -3.00 -9.21
C LYS A 34 0.49 -3.42 -10.64
N ALA A 35 0.18 -4.67 -10.97
CA ALA A 35 0.24 -5.11 -12.35
C ALA A 35 -0.73 -4.29 -13.21
N GLY A 36 -0.28 -3.83 -14.37
CA GLY A 36 -1.07 -2.93 -15.20
C GLY A 36 -0.31 -2.36 -16.39
N GLU A 37 -1.02 -1.59 -17.20
CA GLU A 37 -0.44 -0.87 -18.31
C GLU A 37 0.27 0.40 -17.83
N HIS A 38 1.51 0.58 -18.27
CA HIS A 38 2.28 1.79 -18.06
C HIS A 38 2.89 2.25 -19.38
N GLU A 39 3.01 3.57 -19.53
CA GLU A 39 3.68 4.14 -20.69
C GLU A 39 5.19 3.97 -20.61
N ILE A 40 5.77 3.52 -21.72
CA ILE A 40 7.20 3.59 -22.01
C ILE A 40 7.39 4.49 -23.23
N SER A 41 8.53 5.16 -23.32
CA SER A 41 8.87 5.99 -24.48
C SER A 41 10.33 5.84 -24.84
N TRP A 42 10.66 5.92 -26.12
CA TRP A 42 12.02 5.81 -26.60
C TRP A 42 12.36 6.90 -27.61
N LYS A 43 13.67 7.15 -27.74
CA LYS A 43 14.30 7.89 -28.82
C LYS A 43 15.61 7.22 -29.18
N VAL A 44 15.81 6.91 -30.46
CA VAL A 44 17.00 6.29 -31.00
C VAL A 44 17.66 7.26 -31.97
N GLU A 45 18.92 7.57 -31.72
CA GLU A 45 19.72 8.48 -32.52
C GLU A 45 20.95 7.75 -33.07
N GLY A 46 21.38 8.10 -34.27
CA GLY A 46 22.56 7.50 -34.88
C GLY A 46 22.42 7.39 -36.39
N SER A 47 23.50 6.99 -37.04
CA SER A 47 23.51 6.81 -38.50
C SER A 47 23.36 5.33 -38.86
N LYS A 48 22.72 5.05 -40.00
CA LYS A 48 22.61 3.68 -40.56
C LYS A 48 21.93 2.67 -39.63
N ILE A 49 21.01 3.15 -38.78
CA ILE A 49 20.09 2.29 -38.02
C ILE A 49 19.21 1.57 -39.03
N LYS A 50 19.23 0.25 -38.99
CA LYS A 50 18.43 -0.62 -39.86
C LYS A 50 17.08 -0.94 -39.25
N ARG A 51 17.06 -1.11 -37.93
CA ARG A 51 15.94 -1.70 -37.22
C ARG A 51 15.93 -1.20 -35.79
N VAL A 52 14.74 -0.90 -35.29
CA VAL A 52 14.46 -0.68 -33.88
C VAL A 52 13.30 -1.58 -33.51
N TYR A 53 13.38 -2.28 -32.39
CA TYR A 53 12.33 -3.19 -31.96
C TYR A 53 12.30 -3.32 -30.43
N LEU A 54 11.17 -3.81 -29.91
CA LEU A 54 10.92 -3.97 -28.49
C LEU A 54 10.68 -5.44 -28.17
N GLU A 55 11.43 -5.94 -27.19
CA GLU A 55 11.23 -7.26 -26.61
C GLU A 55 10.71 -7.17 -25.17
N ARG A 56 9.99 -8.20 -24.73
CA ARG A 56 9.55 -8.41 -23.36
C ARG A 56 10.22 -9.66 -22.81
N PHE A 57 10.83 -9.52 -21.65
CA PHE A 57 11.32 -10.64 -20.84
C PHE A 57 10.25 -11.01 -19.80
N VAL A 58 9.79 -12.25 -19.85
CA VAL A 58 8.83 -12.85 -18.92
C VAL A 58 9.54 -13.98 -18.15
N PRO A 59 9.67 -13.88 -16.82
CA PRO A 59 10.22 -14.96 -16.01
C PRO A 59 9.45 -16.28 -16.18
N PRO A 60 10.11 -17.45 -16.09
CA PRO A 60 11.50 -17.60 -15.69
C PRO A 60 12.53 -17.34 -16.81
N ASN A 61 12.24 -17.57 -18.10
CA ASN A 61 13.25 -17.45 -19.17
C ASN A 61 12.66 -17.16 -20.57
N GLN A 62 11.47 -16.58 -20.67
CA GLN A 62 10.84 -16.33 -21.96
C GLN A 62 11.15 -14.92 -22.44
N THR A 63 11.67 -14.80 -23.67
CA THR A 63 11.80 -13.51 -24.35
C THR A 63 10.88 -13.51 -25.55
N GLU A 64 10.08 -12.47 -25.67
CA GLU A 64 9.07 -12.34 -26.71
C GLU A 64 9.28 -11.03 -27.46
N MET A 65 9.20 -11.10 -28.78
CA MET A 65 9.11 -9.89 -29.59
C MET A 65 7.75 -9.24 -29.34
N VAL A 66 7.74 -8.03 -28.80
CA VAL A 66 6.51 -7.26 -28.58
C VAL A 66 6.13 -6.53 -29.86
N GLU A 67 7.11 -5.89 -30.49
CA GLU A 67 6.90 -5.13 -31.70
C GLU A 67 8.21 -4.98 -32.46
N ASP A 68 8.09 -5.06 -33.78
CA ASP A 68 9.20 -4.91 -34.70
C ASP A 68 9.05 -3.65 -35.55
N ASN A 69 10.16 -3.16 -36.12
CA ASN A 69 10.24 -1.99 -36.99
C ASN A 69 9.61 -0.73 -36.38
N LEU A 70 9.93 -0.49 -35.11
CA LEU A 70 9.53 0.71 -34.40
C LEU A 70 10.09 1.98 -35.07
N PRO A 71 9.35 3.09 -35.01
CA PRO A 71 9.90 4.40 -35.35
C PRO A 71 11.08 4.73 -34.44
N PHE A 72 11.97 5.62 -34.89
CA PHE A 72 13.12 6.05 -34.10
C PHE A 72 12.73 6.79 -32.83
N GLU A 73 11.52 7.32 -32.74
CA GLU A 73 10.95 7.85 -31.51
C GLU A 73 9.47 7.48 -31.39
N GLY A 74 9.00 7.28 -30.16
CA GLY A 74 7.62 6.92 -29.90
C GLY A 74 7.35 6.63 -28.43
N SER A 75 6.07 6.42 -28.11
CA SER A 75 5.63 5.90 -26.82
C SER A 75 4.57 4.81 -27.01
N ARG A 76 4.46 3.93 -26.02
CA ARG A 76 3.46 2.85 -26.00
C ARG A 76 3.13 2.47 -24.57
N LYS A 77 1.87 2.09 -24.34
CA LYS A 77 1.45 1.39 -23.12
C LYS A 77 1.85 -0.08 -23.19
N VAL A 78 2.53 -0.55 -22.16
CA VAL A 78 2.93 -1.94 -22.03
C VAL A 78 2.58 -2.46 -20.64
N PHE A 79 2.30 -3.76 -20.53
CA PHE A 79 1.87 -4.35 -19.28
C PHE A 79 3.07 -4.71 -18.39
N PHE A 80 3.19 -4.10 -17.22
CA PHE A 80 4.16 -4.50 -16.20
C PHE A 80 3.50 -5.40 -15.16
N ASN A 81 4.22 -6.44 -14.74
CA ASN A 81 3.90 -7.26 -13.58
C ASN A 81 5.20 -7.71 -12.90
N LYS A 82 5.10 -8.60 -11.90
CA LYS A 82 6.25 -9.07 -11.13
C LYS A 82 7.28 -9.75 -12.04
N GLY A 83 8.43 -9.08 -12.20
CA GLY A 83 9.61 -9.60 -12.90
C GLY A 83 9.61 -9.40 -14.42
N VAL A 84 8.53 -8.88 -15.02
CA VAL A 84 8.53 -8.50 -16.43
C VAL A 84 9.46 -7.31 -16.67
N LYS A 85 10.30 -7.42 -17.71
CA LYS A 85 11.17 -6.33 -18.18
C LYS A 85 10.99 -6.12 -19.67
N TYR A 86 11.23 -4.90 -20.12
CA TYR A 86 11.19 -4.52 -21.52
C TYR A 86 12.60 -4.17 -21.99
N LYS A 87 12.96 -4.60 -23.21
CA LYS A 87 14.25 -4.30 -23.84
C LYS A 87 13.99 -3.62 -25.18
N ILE A 88 14.41 -2.37 -25.29
CA ILE A 88 14.46 -1.68 -26.59
C ILE A 88 15.81 -1.98 -27.24
N VAL A 89 15.80 -2.35 -28.52
CA VAL A 89 17.00 -2.69 -29.29
C VAL A 89 17.07 -1.81 -30.54
N ALA A 90 18.27 -1.31 -30.83
CA ALA A 90 18.59 -0.61 -32.06
C ALA A 90 19.76 -1.31 -32.77
N GLU A 91 19.53 -1.71 -34.02
CA GLU A 91 20.49 -2.48 -34.81
C GLU A 91 21.01 -1.67 -36.00
N THR A 92 22.31 -1.80 -36.26
CA THR A 92 22.97 -1.31 -37.48
C THR A 92 23.57 -2.51 -38.23
N LYS A 93 24.28 -2.24 -39.35
CA LYS A 93 25.05 -3.29 -40.04
C LYS A 93 26.18 -3.90 -39.20
N LYS A 94 26.71 -3.16 -38.22
CA LYS A 94 27.95 -3.52 -37.51
C LYS A 94 27.75 -3.75 -36.02
N GLU A 95 26.68 -3.23 -35.45
CA GLU A 95 26.51 -3.12 -34.01
C GLU A 95 25.04 -3.21 -33.62
N VAL A 96 24.78 -3.83 -32.48
CA VAL A 96 23.49 -3.88 -31.80
C VAL A 96 23.63 -3.19 -30.45
N ARG A 97 22.76 -2.22 -30.16
CA ARG A 97 22.65 -1.53 -28.87
C ARG A 97 21.30 -1.79 -28.27
N HIS A 98 21.22 -1.88 -26.94
CA HIS A 98 19.95 -2.08 -26.26
C HIS A 98 19.94 -1.45 -24.86
N ILE A 99 18.74 -1.16 -24.35
CA ILE A 99 18.50 -0.78 -22.96
C ILE A 99 17.37 -1.66 -22.42
N ILE A 100 17.58 -2.24 -21.24
CA ILE A 100 16.59 -3.04 -20.51
C ILE A 100 16.00 -2.19 -19.39
N SER A 101 14.68 -2.19 -19.26
CA SER A 101 13.97 -1.54 -18.16
C SER A 101 14.36 -2.18 -16.83
N GLN A 102 14.79 -1.36 -15.86
CA GLN A 102 15.11 -1.79 -14.49
C GLN A 102 13.95 -1.52 -13.52
N THR A 103 12.72 -1.67 -13.99
CA THR A 103 11.51 -1.47 -13.20
C THR A 103 11.49 -2.42 -12.00
N ARG A 104 11.31 -1.85 -10.80
CA ARG A 104 11.11 -2.62 -9.56
C ARG A 104 9.62 -2.79 -9.33
N PHE A 105 9.20 -4.03 -9.12
CA PHE A 105 7.85 -4.34 -8.69
C PHE A 105 7.82 -4.32 -7.16
N GLU A 106 7.14 -3.34 -6.58
CA GLU A 106 7.05 -3.13 -5.14
C GLU A 106 5.60 -3.32 -4.71
N GLU A 107 5.31 -4.38 -3.97
CA GLU A 107 3.97 -4.62 -3.45
C GLU A 107 3.88 -4.03 -2.05
N LEU A 108 2.94 -3.09 -1.84
CA LEU A 108 2.62 -2.62 -0.50
C LEU A 108 1.95 -3.76 0.27
N GLN A 109 2.37 -3.98 1.52
CA GLN A 109 1.87 -5.03 2.39
C GLN A 109 1.77 -4.53 3.84
N ILE A 110 0.74 -4.95 4.57
CA ILE A 110 0.71 -4.87 6.03
C ILE A 110 1.33 -6.16 6.52
N ARG A 111 2.53 -6.09 7.09
CA ARG A 111 3.24 -7.26 7.61
C ARG A 111 2.72 -7.68 8.97
N LYS A 112 2.28 -6.69 9.74
CA LYS A 112 1.82 -6.86 11.11
C LYS A 112 0.77 -5.81 11.43
N PHE A 113 -0.33 -6.24 12.03
CA PHE A 113 -1.24 -5.38 12.77
C PHE A 113 -1.84 -6.18 13.93
N GLN A 114 -1.52 -5.77 15.15
CA GLN A 114 -1.89 -6.53 16.34
C GLN A 114 -2.10 -5.63 17.54
N ALA A 115 -2.85 -6.12 18.53
CA ALA A 115 -2.92 -5.53 19.85
C ALA A 115 -2.09 -6.32 20.86
N ASN A 116 -1.62 -5.66 21.92
CA ASN A 116 -0.99 -6.31 23.06
C ASN A 116 -1.95 -7.26 23.81
N THR A 117 -3.25 -6.92 23.86
CA THR A 117 -4.34 -7.76 24.35
C THR A 117 -5.58 -7.57 23.48
N LYS A 118 -6.42 -8.61 23.37
CA LYS A 118 -7.69 -8.55 22.63
C LYS A 118 -8.91 -8.43 23.53
N THR A 119 -8.72 -8.55 24.84
CA THR A 119 -9.79 -8.42 25.83
C THR A 119 -9.31 -7.54 26.96
N ILE A 120 -10.09 -6.52 27.30
CA ILE A 120 -9.82 -5.60 28.41
C ILE A 120 -11.05 -5.42 29.27
N LYS A 121 -10.88 -4.89 30.48
CA LYS A 121 -11.98 -4.26 31.22
C LYS A 121 -12.17 -2.83 30.74
N GLU A 122 -13.38 -2.34 30.88
CA GLU A 122 -13.71 -0.95 30.60
C GLU A 122 -12.76 0.02 31.33
N GLY A 123 -12.28 1.04 30.60
CA GLY A 123 -11.35 2.03 31.12
C GLY A 123 -9.88 1.60 31.12
N GLU A 124 -9.56 0.36 30.75
CA GLU A 124 -8.18 -0.06 30.48
C GLU A 124 -7.72 0.40 29.09
N ASP A 125 -6.40 0.56 28.94
CA ASP A 125 -5.79 0.95 27.67
C ASP A 125 -5.34 -0.30 26.89
N VAL A 126 -5.35 -0.20 25.57
CA VAL A 126 -4.81 -1.19 24.62
C VAL A 126 -3.72 -0.54 23.77
N GLU A 127 -2.68 -1.29 23.47
CA GLU A 127 -1.62 -0.88 22.55
C GLU A 127 -1.77 -1.59 21.21
N LEU A 128 -2.03 -0.81 20.16
CA LEU A 128 -2.09 -1.26 18.77
C LEU A 128 -0.71 -1.09 18.13
N SER A 129 -0.14 -2.14 17.56
CA SER A 129 1.16 -2.09 16.89
C SER A 129 1.06 -2.57 15.44
N TRP A 130 1.82 -1.94 14.55
CA TRP A 130 1.81 -2.30 13.13
C TRP A 130 3.19 -2.19 12.49
N GLU A 131 3.31 -2.86 11.34
CA GLU A 131 4.44 -2.74 10.42
C GLU A 131 3.91 -2.84 8.98
N ILE A 132 4.15 -1.79 8.20
CA ILE A 132 3.80 -1.68 6.78
C ILE A 132 5.09 -1.70 5.97
N SER A 133 5.14 -2.50 4.91
CA SER A 133 6.33 -2.63 4.08
C SER A 133 5.99 -2.83 2.60
N PRO A 134 6.78 -2.27 1.68
CA PRO A 134 7.82 -1.26 1.92
C PRO A 134 7.22 0.11 2.28
N THR A 135 8.05 1.05 2.75
CA THR A 135 7.64 2.42 3.15
C THR A 135 7.37 3.30 1.92
N ILE A 136 6.33 2.95 1.17
CA ILE A 136 5.93 3.60 -0.09
C ILE A 136 4.50 4.14 -0.05
N PHE A 137 3.76 3.87 1.01
CA PHE A 137 2.43 4.43 1.21
C PHE A 137 2.53 5.95 1.42
N SER A 138 1.46 6.65 1.06
CA SER A 138 1.33 8.11 1.24
C SER A 138 0.49 8.47 2.46
N GLU A 139 -0.42 7.57 2.86
CA GLU A 139 -1.30 7.76 4.01
C GLU A 139 -1.54 6.42 4.70
N ALA A 140 -1.44 6.42 6.04
CA ALA A 140 -1.82 5.30 6.89
C ALA A 140 -2.64 5.81 8.07
N ASN A 141 -3.79 5.20 8.32
CA ASN A 141 -4.74 5.60 9.37
C ASN A 141 -5.27 4.35 10.10
N ILE A 142 -5.62 4.49 11.37
CA ILE A 142 -6.41 3.48 12.09
C ILE A 142 -7.79 4.06 12.36
N VAL A 143 -8.83 3.28 12.05
CA VAL A 143 -10.22 3.61 12.32
C VAL A 143 -10.85 2.59 13.27
N ASN A 144 -11.85 3.03 14.04
CA ASN A 144 -12.76 2.18 14.79
C ASN A 144 -14.19 2.59 14.39
N GLY A 145 -14.87 1.73 13.61
CA GLY A 145 -16.09 2.14 12.89
C GLY A 145 -15.80 3.35 11.98
N ASP A 146 -16.58 4.41 12.14
CA ASP A 146 -16.43 5.67 11.39
C ASP A 146 -15.43 6.66 12.01
N LYS A 147 -14.90 6.35 13.21
CA LYS A 147 -14.00 7.24 13.94
C LYS A 147 -12.54 6.98 13.57
N VAL A 148 -11.84 8.01 13.11
CA VAL A 148 -10.38 7.96 12.96
C VAL A 148 -9.72 8.10 14.33
N VAL A 149 -8.97 7.08 14.74
CA VAL A 149 -8.26 7.05 16.03
C VAL A 149 -6.75 7.26 15.89
N GLY A 150 -6.20 7.04 14.69
CA GLY A 150 -4.83 7.38 14.33
C GLY A 150 -4.76 7.90 12.90
N LYS A 151 -4.07 9.02 12.68
CA LYS A 151 -3.98 9.68 11.36
C LYS A 151 -2.53 9.91 10.96
N ASN A 152 -2.22 9.77 9.67
CA ASN A 152 -0.88 10.00 9.11
C ASN A 152 0.20 9.22 9.87
N LEU A 153 -0.09 7.95 10.12
CA LEU A 153 0.75 7.07 10.90
C LEU A 153 2.06 6.74 10.15
N PRO A 154 3.18 6.57 10.87
CA PRO A 154 4.42 6.06 10.28
C PRO A 154 4.27 4.60 9.85
N ASP A 155 5.30 4.08 9.18
CA ASP A 155 5.33 2.70 8.65
C ASP A 155 5.31 1.64 9.74
N SER A 156 5.86 1.96 10.91
CA SER A 156 5.80 1.14 12.10
C SER A 156 5.74 2.00 13.35
N TYR A 157 4.82 1.66 14.26
CA TYR A 157 4.69 2.30 15.57
C TYR A 157 3.74 1.51 16.47
N THR A 158 3.59 2.00 17.71
CA THR A 158 2.60 1.54 18.67
C THR A 158 1.71 2.71 19.11
N LEU A 159 0.41 2.60 18.91
CA LEU A 159 -0.60 3.57 19.34
C LEU A 159 -1.35 3.05 20.56
N LYS A 160 -1.37 3.83 21.64
CA LYS A 160 -2.21 3.56 22.81
C LYS A 160 -3.62 4.10 22.58
N VAL A 161 -4.62 3.26 22.79
CA VAL A 161 -6.05 3.61 22.69
C VAL A 161 -6.79 3.17 23.94
N ARG A 162 -7.89 3.84 24.27
CA ARG A 162 -8.78 3.46 25.38
C ARG A 162 -10.19 3.20 24.82
N PRO A 163 -10.50 1.96 24.43
CA PRO A 163 -11.83 1.62 23.94
C PRO A 163 -12.85 1.67 25.07
N ASP A 164 -14.00 2.28 24.82
CA ASP A 164 -15.18 2.29 25.68
C ASP A 164 -16.15 1.14 25.37
N THR A 165 -16.08 0.63 24.14
CA THR A 165 -16.94 -0.44 23.62
C THR A 165 -16.13 -1.43 22.79
N SER A 166 -16.61 -2.67 22.73
CA SER A 166 -16.02 -3.70 21.88
C SER A 166 -16.15 -3.33 20.40
N GLY A 167 -15.11 -3.54 19.61
CA GLY A 167 -15.12 -3.13 18.20
C GLY A 167 -13.91 -3.56 17.39
N TYR A 168 -14.03 -3.42 16.07
CA TYR A 168 -12.91 -3.58 15.16
C TYR A 168 -12.09 -2.30 15.06
N TYR A 169 -10.78 -2.45 15.20
CA TYR A 169 -9.81 -1.46 14.75
C TYR A 169 -9.29 -1.90 13.40
N THR A 170 -9.32 -1.02 12.40
CA THR A 170 -8.85 -1.31 11.04
C THR A 170 -7.72 -0.37 10.69
N LEU A 171 -6.53 -0.91 10.41
CA LEU A 171 -5.43 -0.20 9.80
C LEU A 171 -5.67 -0.10 8.29
N ILE A 172 -5.64 1.12 7.75
CA ILE A 172 -5.83 1.41 6.34
C ILE A 172 -4.58 2.12 5.83
N ALA A 173 -3.90 1.55 4.84
CA ALA A 173 -2.73 2.15 4.20
C ALA A 173 -2.99 2.33 2.70
N SER A 174 -2.57 3.45 2.11
CA SER A 174 -2.82 3.76 0.69
C SER A 174 -1.67 4.52 0.03
N ILE A 175 -1.55 4.37 -1.29
CA ILE A 175 -0.58 5.11 -2.11
C ILE A 175 -1.32 6.19 -2.89
N LYS A 176 -0.84 7.44 -2.80
CA LYS A 176 -1.42 8.60 -3.48
C LYS A 176 -1.47 8.39 -4.99
N ASN A 177 -2.55 8.85 -5.63
CA ASN A 177 -2.80 8.74 -7.07
C ASN A 177 -2.88 7.28 -7.57
N THR A 178 -3.23 6.34 -6.69
CA THR A 178 -3.51 4.94 -7.04
C THR A 178 -4.75 4.47 -6.30
N ASP A 179 -5.38 3.41 -6.81
CA ASP A 179 -6.47 2.72 -6.10
C ASP A 179 -5.98 1.69 -5.07
N ILE A 180 -4.66 1.63 -4.82
CA ILE A 180 -4.08 0.65 -3.92
C ILE A 180 -4.40 1.07 -2.48
N LYS A 181 -5.22 0.26 -1.81
CA LYS A 181 -5.57 0.39 -0.40
C LYS A 181 -5.46 -0.97 0.27
N LEU A 182 -4.69 -1.03 1.35
CA LEU A 182 -4.62 -2.19 2.22
C LEU A 182 -5.49 -1.97 3.43
N ARG A 183 -6.03 -3.08 3.95
CA ARG A 183 -6.81 -3.10 5.17
C ARG A 183 -6.43 -4.33 5.96
N ASP A 184 -6.18 -4.15 7.25
CA ASP A 184 -6.09 -5.24 8.22
C ASP A 184 -6.88 -4.84 9.46
N SER A 185 -7.53 -5.80 10.12
CA SER A 185 -8.46 -5.53 11.21
C SER A 185 -8.25 -6.45 12.39
N ILE A 186 -8.37 -5.88 13.59
CA ILE A 186 -8.33 -6.62 14.84
C ILE A 186 -9.56 -6.29 15.68
N TRP A 187 -10.12 -7.30 16.34
CA TRP A 187 -11.23 -7.15 17.28
C TRP A 187 -10.69 -6.96 18.70
N ILE A 188 -11.21 -5.95 19.39
CA ILE A 188 -11.00 -5.72 20.82
C ILE A 188 -12.33 -5.90 21.55
N GLU A 189 -12.36 -6.80 22.52
CA GLU A 189 -13.46 -7.00 23.44
C GLU A 189 -13.27 -6.16 24.70
N VAL A 190 -14.26 -5.33 25.02
CA VAL A 190 -14.33 -4.57 26.27
C VAL A 190 -15.35 -5.23 27.18
N LYS A 191 -14.89 -5.71 28.33
CA LYS A 191 -15.72 -6.28 29.39
C LYS A 191 -16.20 -5.16 30.31
N PRO A 192 -17.52 -4.97 30.48
CA PRO A 192 -18.05 -3.95 31.37
C PRO A 192 -17.65 -4.22 32.81
N ILE A 193 -17.48 -3.16 33.59
CA ILE A 193 -17.33 -3.28 35.04
C ILE A 193 -18.72 -3.23 35.65
N PHE A 194 -19.10 -4.31 36.34
CA PHE A 194 -20.34 -4.38 37.10
C PHE A 194 -20.05 -4.51 38.60
N TYR A 195 -20.75 -3.71 39.39
CA TYR A 195 -20.83 -3.85 40.83
C TYR A 195 -22.29 -4.11 41.20
N PHE A 196 -22.49 -5.10 42.06
CA PHE A 196 -23.80 -5.45 42.60
C PHE A 196 -23.62 -5.79 44.07
N SER A 197 -24.41 -5.15 44.93
CA SER A 197 -24.42 -5.35 46.36
C SER A 197 -25.85 -5.41 46.85
N VAL A 198 -26.06 -6.25 47.86
CA VAL A 198 -27.35 -6.48 48.50
C VAL A 198 -27.13 -6.37 50.00
N GLN A 199 -28.04 -5.69 50.71
CA GLN A 199 -28.00 -5.71 52.16
C GLN A 199 -28.08 -7.16 52.68
N PRO A 200 -27.13 -7.61 53.53
CA PRO A 200 -27.01 -9.03 53.91
C PRO A 200 -28.13 -9.50 54.85
N PHE A 201 -28.82 -8.58 55.53
CA PHE A 201 -29.89 -8.89 56.47
C PHE A 201 -31.02 -7.88 56.33
N VAL A 202 -32.24 -8.40 56.25
CA VAL A 202 -33.49 -7.65 56.36
C VAL A 202 -34.45 -8.46 57.21
N THR A 203 -35.18 -7.81 58.11
CA THR A 203 -36.28 -8.47 58.80
C THR A 203 -37.49 -8.56 57.86
N SER A 204 -38.47 -9.42 58.16
CA SER A 204 -39.63 -9.68 57.28
C SER A 204 -40.53 -8.46 57.01
N GLN A 205 -40.24 -7.31 57.63
CA GLN A 205 -40.96 -6.05 57.46
C GLN A 205 -40.11 -4.95 56.80
N ASP A 206 -38.81 -5.17 56.56
CA ASP A 206 -37.91 -4.18 55.99
C ASP A 206 -37.83 -4.27 54.46
N SER A 207 -37.67 -3.11 53.80
CA SER A 207 -37.33 -3.03 52.38
C SER A 207 -35.88 -3.46 52.15
N LEU A 208 -35.64 -4.37 51.19
CA LEU A 208 -34.30 -4.76 50.77
C LEU A 208 -33.64 -3.64 49.97
N ARG A 209 -32.47 -3.16 50.40
CA ARG A 209 -31.66 -2.25 49.59
C ARG A 209 -30.77 -3.03 48.62
N LEU A 210 -30.90 -2.69 47.34
CA LEU A 210 -30.07 -3.16 46.25
C LEU A 210 -29.22 -2.00 45.75
N GLU A 211 -27.93 -2.21 45.60
CA GLU A 211 -27.03 -1.21 45.02
C GLU A 211 -26.32 -1.83 43.83
N TRP A 212 -26.35 -1.13 42.70
CA TRP A 212 -25.57 -1.52 41.54
C TRP A 212 -24.91 -0.31 40.91
N LYS A 213 -23.74 -0.55 40.33
CA LYS A 213 -23.05 0.41 39.49
C LYS A 213 -22.57 -0.30 38.25
N MET A 214 -22.98 0.21 37.10
CA MET A 214 -22.60 -0.32 35.81
C MET A 214 -22.37 0.84 34.86
N ASN A 215 -21.33 0.75 34.06
CA ASN A 215 -21.06 1.69 32.99
C ASN A 215 -21.40 1.01 31.65
N ASN A 216 -21.92 1.80 30.71
CA ASN A 216 -22.08 1.43 29.30
C ASN A 216 -22.86 0.13 28.97
N LEU A 217 -23.78 -0.30 29.85
CA LEU A 217 -24.75 -1.34 29.56
C LEU A 217 -26.11 -0.75 29.19
N LYS A 218 -26.78 -1.35 28.20
CA LYS A 218 -28.10 -0.89 27.72
C LYS A 218 -29.28 -1.50 28.49
N ASN A 219 -29.11 -2.70 29.07
CA ASN A 219 -30.17 -3.44 29.72
C ASN A 219 -29.67 -4.09 31.01
N ILE A 220 -30.50 -4.06 32.05
CA ILE A 220 -30.27 -4.67 33.36
C ILE A 220 -31.49 -5.52 33.67
N GLN A 221 -31.27 -6.75 34.10
CA GLN A 221 -32.32 -7.63 34.60
C GLN A 221 -31.87 -8.18 35.95
N ILE A 222 -32.65 -7.91 36.99
CA ILE A 222 -32.39 -8.41 38.34
C ILE A 222 -33.43 -9.48 38.64
N TYR A 223 -32.96 -10.64 39.08
CA TYR A 223 -33.81 -11.78 39.41
C TYR A 223 -33.77 -12.03 40.92
N SER A 224 -34.94 -12.22 41.52
CA SER A 224 -35.07 -12.80 42.86
C SER A 224 -35.29 -14.30 42.71
N THR A 225 -34.29 -15.11 43.06
CA THR A 225 -34.20 -16.55 42.77
C THR A 225 -34.35 -16.86 41.28
N ASN A 226 -35.57 -16.94 40.75
CA ASN A 226 -35.91 -17.14 39.34
C ASN A 226 -36.99 -16.18 38.82
N THR A 227 -37.37 -15.16 39.59
CA THR A 227 -38.41 -14.21 39.22
C THR A 227 -37.76 -12.89 38.81
N LEU A 228 -38.04 -12.42 37.58
CA LEU A 228 -37.60 -11.10 37.13
C LEU A 228 -38.30 -10.02 37.96
N LEU A 229 -37.53 -9.15 38.61
CA LEU A 229 -38.07 -7.99 39.30
C LEU A 229 -38.59 -6.98 38.29
N SER A 230 -39.78 -6.43 38.52
CA SER A 230 -40.39 -5.40 37.68
C SER A 230 -39.71 -4.04 37.90
N GLU A 231 -39.88 -3.09 36.98
CA GLU A 231 -39.42 -1.70 37.20
C GLU A 231 -39.99 -1.10 38.49
N ASP A 232 -41.22 -1.45 38.86
CA ASP A 232 -41.87 -1.00 40.09
C ASP A 232 -41.19 -1.59 41.35
N ASP A 233 -40.67 -2.82 41.27
CA ASP A 233 -39.91 -3.45 42.35
C ASP A 233 -38.53 -2.80 42.50
N LEU A 234 -37.94 -2.37 41.38
CA LEU A 234 -36.64 -1.70 41.35
C LEU A 234 -36.70 -0.24 41.84
N GLN A 235 -37.77 0.50 41.51
CA GLN A 235 -37.97 1.88 42.00
C GLN A 235 -38.20 1.95 43.51
N LYS A 236 -38.78 0.90 44.12
CA LYS A 236 -38.91 0.78 45.58
C LYS A 236 -37.58 0.44 46.27
N ALA A 237 -36.60 -0.09 45.51
CA ALA A 237 -35.31 -0.54 46.03
C ALA A 237 -34.15 0.46 45.81
N SER A 238 -34.33 1.50 44.98
CA SER A 238 -33.29 2.50 44.66
C SER A 238 -33.68 3.91 45.09
N PHE A 239 -32.81 4.66 45.78
CA PHE A 239 -32.89 6.13 45.92
C PHE A 239 -31.58 6.69 46.55
N PRO A 240 -31.33 8.01 46.43
CA PRO A 240 -30.91 8.80 45.27
C PRO A 240 -29.43 8.60 44.86
#